data_AF-L1NQC9-F1
#
_entry.id   AF-L1NQC9-F1
#
_cell.length_a   1.000
_cell.length_b   1.000
_cell.length_c   1.000
_cell.angle_alpha   90.00
_cell.angle_beta   90.00
_cell.angle_gamma   90.00
#
_symmetry.space_group_name_H-M   'P 1'
#
loop_
_entity.id
_entity.type
_entity.pdbx_description
1 polymer ?
#
loop_
_entity_poly.entity_id
_entity_poly.type
_entity_poly.pdbx_seq_one_letter_code
_entity_poly.pdbx_strand_id
1 'polypeptide(L)'
;IKAAGTNGTNGLPGKDGSVIYAEAGKPTADKGKQGDYYIDTETKMFYGPKGATNWDLSTGFSLTAQQLSSENYELSSDGKTLLKWKNEKTRFIDMNADPKLRAVEKIGDNAFAPIGSPAKELTTILIGDNVTEIGRAAFNSCYRLKTIDIPEGLTKIGEEAFANCVRLQQIDLPETITSVEKLTFTGCIRLNNIVIPSGVTAIKDRAFLGCTSLSNVFILQETAFVISTTAFDSAKALQNIYVPTNIQNANDKDKFVNQYKALNPTYAAKIR
;
A
#
# COMPACT_ATOMS: atom_id res chain seq x y z
N ILE A 1 29.54 3.41 -1.53
CA ILE A 1 28.76 4.21 -2.51
C ILE A 1 28.80 5.66 -2.05
N LYS A 2 29.58 6.53 -2.70
CA LYS A 2 29.54 7.98 -2.44
C LYS A 2 28.48 8.58 -3.36
N ALA A 3 27.29 8.84 -2.82
CA ALA A 3 26.26 9.56 -3.54
C ALA A 3 26.31 11.02 -3.09
N ALA A 4 26.78 11.91 -3.97
CA ALA A 4 26.64 13.34 -3.78
C ALA A 4 25.17 13.71 -4.07
N GLY A 5 24.33 13.73 -3.04
CA GLY A 5 22.98 14.28 -3.12
C GLY A 5 23.01 15.80 -3.00
N THR A 6 22.09 16.51 -3.66
CA THR A 6 21.90 17.94 -3.46
C THR A 6 21.44 18.24 -2.03
N ASN A 7 21.84 19.39 -1.48
CA ASN A 7 21.49 19.80 -0.12
C ASN A 7 19.95 19.80 0.07
N GLY A 8 19.47 19.02 1.05
CA GLY A 8 18.08 19.11 1.52
C GLY A 8 17.84 20.42 2.28
N THR A 9 16.60 20.92 2.29
CA THR A 9 16.25 22.26 2.79
C THR A 9 16.47 22.47 4.31
N ASN A 10 16.69 21.40 5.09
CA ASN A 10 16.70 21.44 6.57
C ASN A 10 17.87 20.65 7.21
N GLY A 11 19.05 20.52 6.58
CA GLY A 11 20.19 19.82 7.19
C GLY A 11 21.55 20.35 6.75
N LEU A 12 22.53 20.36 7.66
CA LEU A 12 23.93 20.55 7.29
C LEU A 12 24.38 19.36 6.43
N PRO A 13 25.07 19.59 5.29
CA PRO A 13 25.56 18.50 4.46
C PRO A 13 26.51 17.60 5.26
N GLY A 14 26.39 16.28 5.11
CA GLY A 14 27.46 15.37 5.49
C GLY A 14 28.74 15.74 4.73
N LYS A 15 29.90 15.67 5.39
CA LYS A 15 31.18 15.85 4.70
C LYS A 15 31.40 14.65 3.75
N ASP A 16 32.14 14.85 2.67
CA ASP A 16 32.52 13.74 1.80
C ASP A 16 33.21 12.62 2.61
N GLY A 17 32.64 11.42 2.55
CA GLY A 17 33.11 10.28 3.32
C GLY A 17 32.58 10.19 4.75
N SER A 18 31.47 10.87 5.07
CA SER A 18 30.65 10.58 6.26
C SER A 18 30.12 9.14 6.23
N VAL A 19 30.04 8.51 7.39
CA VAL A 19 29.51 7.16 7.59
C VAL A 19 28.25 7.22 8.46
N ILE A 20 27.31 6.29 8.23
CA ILE A 20 26.19 6.03 9.13
C ILE A 20 26.50 4.75 9.90
N TYR A 21 26.61 4.84 11.22
CA TYR A 21 26.74 3.68 12.11
C TYR A 21 25.37 3.20 12.56
N ALA A 22 25.20 1.91 12.81
CA ALA A 22 23.95 1.34 13.32
C ALA A 22 24.27 0.26 14.35
N GLU A 23 24.20 0.61 15.64
CA GLU A 23 24.60 -0.22 16.77
C GLU A 23 23.57 -0.10 17.91
N ALA A 24 23.54 -1.04 18.85
CA ALA A 24 22.64 -0.96 20.00
C ALA A 24 23.17 0.03 21.04
N GLY A 25 22.31 0.96 21.49
CA GLY A 25 22.65 2.00 22.45
C GLY A 25 23.23 3.26 21.81
N LYS A 26 23.27 4.35 22.60
CA LYS A 26 23.69 5.68 22.15
C LYS A 26 25.18 5.71 21.76
N PRO A 27 25.57 6.54 20.78
CA PRO A 27 26.96 6.62 20.39
C PRO A 27 27.82 7.18 21.53
N THR A 28 28.99 6.56 21.74
CA THR A 28 30.02 7.09 22.62
C THR A 28 30.79 8.24 21.96
N ALA A 29 31.40 9.11 22.77
CA ALA A 29 32.10 10.31 22.30
C ALA A 29 33.24 10.00 21.30
N ASP A 30 33.91 8.88 21.44
CA ASP A 30 35.00 8.40 20.59
C ASP A 30 34.53 7.77 19.26
N LYS A 31 33.24 7.40 19.15
CA LYS A 31 32.70 6.76 17.94
C LYS A 31 32.57 7.75 16.78
N GLY A 32 33.14 7.41 15.63
CA GLY A 32 33.02 8.20 14.39
C GLY A 32 33.78 9.53 14.40
N LYS A 33 33.77 10.22 13.27
CA LYS A 33 34.41 11.53 13.05
C LYS A 33 33.38 12.64 12.81
N GLN A 34 33.83 13.89 12.85
CA GLN A 34 32.97 15.05 12.57
C GLN A 34 32.24 14.88 11.22
N GLY A 35 30.92 15.04 11.23
CA GLY A 35 30.08 14.87 10.05
C GLY A 35 29.42 13.50 9.89
N ASP A 36 29.78 12.50 10.71
CA ASP A 36 29.15 11.18 10.68
C ASP A 36 27.74 11.20 11.32
N TYR A 37 26.94 10.18 11.01
CA TYR A 37 25.62 9.96 11.59
C TYR A 37 25.56 8.61 12.31
N TYR A 38 24.62 8.45 13.24
CA TYR A 38 24.51 7.24 14.05
C TYR A 38 23.04 6.88 14.28
N ILE A 39 22.71 5.59 14.14
CA ILE A 39 21.43 5.00 14.47
C ILE A 39 21.62 4.15 15.73
N ASP A 40 20.99 4.57 16.82
CA ASP A 40 20.78 3.70 17.97
C ASP A 40 19.66 2.72 17.62
N THR A 41 20.04 1.49 17.36
CA THR A 41 19.12 0.42 16.97
C THR A 41 18.28 -0.11 18.13
N GLU A 42 18.62 0.21 19.38
CA GLU A 42 17.85 -0.18 20.56
C GLU A 42 16.72 0.82 20.80
N THR A 43 17.05 2.11 20.89
CA THR A 43 16.05 3.17 21.13
C THR A 43 15.43 3.72 19.85
N LYS A 44 15.88 3.24 18.69
CA LYS A 44 15.48 3.74 17.35
C LYS A 44 15.66 5.25 17.24
N MET A 45 16.81 5.77 17.64
CA MET A 45 17.12 7.20 17.53
C MET A 45 18.19 7.42 16.46
N PHE A 46 18.03 8.47 15.64
CA PHE A 46 19.04 8.93 14.70
C PHE A 46 19.72 10.17 15.25
N TYR A 47 21.04 10.12 15.39
CA TYR A 47 21.89 11.20 15.86
C TYR A 47 22.79 11.71 14.74
N GLY A 48 23.04 13.02 14.72
CA GLY A 48 24.08 13.63 13.90
C GLY A 48 23.63 14.86 13.09
N PRO A 49 24.56 15.48 12.35
CA PRO A 49 25.95 15.05 12.20
C PRO A 49 26.79 15.22 13.49
N LYS A 50 27.77 14.34 13.73
CA LYS A 50 28.69 14.45 14.88
C LYS A 50 29.46 15.77 14.81
N GLY A 51 29.56 16.46 15.94
CA GLY A 51 30.39 17.66 16.09
C GLY A 51 31.89 17.37 16.08
N ALA A 52 32.72 18.39 16.28
CA ALA A 52 34.18 18.23 16.29
C ALA A 52 34.69 17.34 17.45
N THR A 53 33.99 17.33 18.58
CA THR A 53 34.42 16.64 19.80
C THR A 53 33.43 15.58 20.29
N ASN A 54 32.11 15.81 20.14
CA ASN A 54 31.07 14.93 20.68
C ASN A 54 29.87 14.76 19.73
N TRP A 55 29.07 13.73 20.00
CA TRP A 55 27.70 13.62 19.50
C TRP A 55 26.79 14.54 20.30
N ASP A 56 26.03 15.39 19.61
CA ASP A 56 24.93 16.10 20.24
C ASP A 56 23.73 15.16 20.36
N LEU A 57 23.60 14.56 21.54
CA LEU A 57 22.52 13.60 21.82
C LEU A 57 21.15 14.30 22.00
N SER A 58 21.11 15.63 22.09
CA SER A 58 19.88 16.41 22.24
C SER A 58 19.17 16.67 20.90
N THR A 59 19.90 16.60 19.80
CA THR A 59 19.36 16.76 18.43
C THR A 59 18.97 15.44 17.78
N GLY A 60 19.08 14.34 18.52
CA GLY A 60 18.61 13.05 18.04
C GLY A 60 17.10 13.08 17.75
N PHE A 61 16.69 12.61 16.58
CA PHE A 61 15.27 12.42 16.28
C PHE A 61 14.91 10.95 16.34
N SER A 62 13.70 10.67 16.82
CA SER A 62 13.21 9.30 16.85
C SER A 62 12.95 8.82 15.43
N LEU A 63 13.50 7.65 15.11
CA LEU A 63 13.12 6.82 13.98
C LEU A 63 11.87 6.01 14.28
N THR A 64 11.39 5.99 15.53
CA THR A 64 10.01 5.53 15.74
C THR A 64 9.09 6.50 15.02
N ALA A 65 8.21 5.95 14.17
CA ALA A 65 7.14 6.74 13.57
C ALA A 65 6.45 7.54 14.67
N GLN A 66 6.11 8.81 14.40
CA GLN A 66 5.39 9.66 15.34
C GLN A 66 4.26 8.84 15.98
N GLN A 67 4.36 8.61 17.30
CA GLN A 67 3.49 7.66 17.97
C GLN A 67 2.04 8.06 17.71
N LEU A 68 1.26 7.12 17.18
CA LEU A 68 -0.14 7.35 16.91
C LEU A 68 -0.84 7.63 18.25
N SER A 69 -1.58 8.73 18.29
CA SER A 69 -2.41 9.08 19.45
C SER A 69 -3.80 8.50 19.25
N SER A 70 -4.47 8.09 20.34
CA SER A 70 -5.89 7.71 20.30
C SER A 70 -6.81 8.87 19.89
N GLU A 71 -6.32 10.11 19.88
CA GLU A 71 -7.04 11.23 19.29
C GLU A 71 -7.08 11.17 17.76
N ASN A 72 -6.14 10.46 17.11
CA ASN A 72 -6.05 10.34 15.66
C ASN A 72 -7.11 9.44 15.05
N TYR A 73 -7.74 8.57 15.84
CA TYR A 73 -8.69 7.57 15.35
C TYR A 73 -9.84 7.32 16.32
N GLU A 74 -10.89 6.69 15.82
CA GLU A 74 -12.07 6.27 16.54
C GLU A 74 -12.26 4.77 16.31
N LEU A 75 -12.36 4.00 17.39
CA LEU A 75 -12.62 2.56 17.35
C LEU A 75 -14.04 2.27 17.84
N SER A 76 -14.58 1.12 17.45
CA SER A 76 -15.77 0.54 18.07
C SER A 76 -15.55 0.29 19.57
N SER A 77 -16.63 0.09 20.32
CA SER A 77 -16.60 -0.13 21.77
C SER A 77 -15.77 -1.35 22.20
N ASP A 78 -15.72 -2.38 21.36
CA ASP A 78 -14.89 -3.58 21.54
C ASP A 78 -13.44 -3.43 21.04
N GLY A 79 -13.11 -2.30 20.41
CA GLY A 79 -11.81 -2.02 19.82
C GLY A 79 -11.51 -2.80 18.53
N LYS A 80 -12.46 -3.57 18.00
CA LYS A 80 -12.23 -4.48 16.84
C LYS A 80 -12.44 -3.83 15.49
N THR A 81 -13.11 -2.69 15.42
CA THR A 81 -13.33 -1.95 14.17
C THR A 81 -12.73 -0.56 14.27
N LEU A 82 -11.86 -0.20 13.32
CA LEU A 82 -11.46 1.18 13.09
C LEU A 82 -12.59 1.92 12.37
N LEU A 83 -13.37 2.69 13.11
CA LEU A 83 -14.54 3.41 12.59
C LEU A 83 -14.13 4.64 11.79
N LYS A 84 -13.12 5.38 12.25
CA LYS A 84 -12.72 6.63 11.61
C LYS A 84 -11.28 7.00 11.89
N TRP A 85 -10.58 7.46 10.87
CA TRP A 85 -9.31 8.18 11.00
C TRP A 85 -9.57 9.69 11.00
N LYS A 86 -9.29 10.34 12.13
CA LYS A 86 -9.54 11.76 12.41
C LYS A 86 -8.37 12.68 12.01
N ASN A 87 -7.11 12.21 12.10
CA ASN A 87 -5.96 13.07 11.83
C ASN A 87 -5.64 13.16 10.32
N GLU A 88 -6.16 14.20 9.68
CA GLU A 88 -6.01 14.46 8.23
C GLU A 88 -4.57 14.72 7.78
N LYS A 89 -3.67 15.13 8.70
CA LYS A 89 -2.26 15.42 8.40
C LYS A 89 -1.37 14.18 8.43
N THR A 90 -1.93 13.03 8.82
CA THR A 90 -1.17 11.77 8.90
C THR A 90 -0.70 11.36 7.51
N ARG A 91 0.61 11.14 7.35
CA ARG A 91 1.22 10.68 6.09
C ARG A 91 1.57 9.21 6.08
N PHE A 92 1.93 8.68 7.23
CA PHE A 92 2.35 7.29 7.41
C PHE A 92 1.58 6.71 8.60
N ILE A 93 1.06 5.51 8.42
CA ILE A 93 0.42 4.73 9.47
C ILE A 93 1.07 3.34 9.47
N ASP A 94 1.47 2.91 10.65
CA ASP A 94 1.76 1.51 10.93
C ASP A 94 0.78 1.06 12.03
N MET A 95 -0.24 0.29 11.65
CA MET A 95 -1.23 -0.19 12.61
C MET A 95 -0.64 -1.20 13.60
N ASN A 96 0.44 -1.90 13.25
CA ASN A 96 1.08 -2.88 14.11
C ASN A 96 1.93 -2.22 15.21
N ALA A 97 2.34 -0.96 15.02
CA ALA A 97 3.09 -0.18 16.00
C ALA A 97 2.23 0.37 17.15
N ASP A 98 0.90 0.49 16.98
CA ASP A 98 -0.03 0.93 18.03
C ASP A 98 -0.78 -0.29 18.60
N PRO A 99 -0.68 -0.59 19.92
CA PRO A 99 -1.32 -1.77 20.51
C PRO A 99 -2.83 -1.86 20.32
N LYS A 100 -3.55 -0.72 20.24
CA LYS A 100 -5.00 -0.70 20.01
C LYS A 100 -5.33 -0.94 18.55
N LEU A 101 -4.58 -0.33 17.63
CA LEU A 101 -4.77 -0.56 16.20
C LEU A 101 -4.36 -1.98 15.78
N ARG A 102 -3.37 -2.57 16.44
CA ARG A 102 -2.96 -3.96 16.20
C ARG A 102 -4.07 -4.96 16.54
N ALA A 103 -4.98 -4.61 17.45
CA ALA A 103 -6.11 -5.46 17.83
C ALA A 103 -7.33 -5.33 16.90
N VAL A 104 -7.30 -4.39 15.95
CA VAL A 104 -8.37 -4.17 14.97
C VAL A 104 -8.44 -5.34 14.00
N GLU A 105 -9.66 -5.82 13.79
CA GLU A 105 -10.00 -6.90 12.86
C GLU A 105 -10.70 -6.37 11.59
N LYS A 106 -11.26 -5.16 11.66
CA LYS A 106 -11.97 -4.53 10.54
C LYS A 106 -11.64 -3.05 10.40
N ILE A 107 -11.41 -2.61 9.17
CA ILE A 107 -11.45 -1.19 8.82
C ILE A 107 -12.89 -0.87 8.40
N GLY A 108 -13.55 0.01 9.13
CA GLY A 108 -14.94 0.37 8.92
C GLY A 108 -15.19 1.11 7.61
N ASP A 109 -16.46 1.20 7.24
CA ASP A 109 -16.89 1.94 6.06
C ASP A 109 -16.47 3.41 6.17
N ASN A 110 -15.93 3.97 5.09
CA ASN A 110 -15.45 5.36 5.02
C ASN A 110 -14.39 5.75 6.07
N ALA A 111 -13.76 4.79 6.77
CA ALA A 111 -12.85 5.09 7.90
C ALA A 111 -11.73 6.08 7.52
N PHE A 112 -11.17 5.93 6.31
CA PHE A 112 -10.18 6.82 5.72
C PHE A 112 -10.73 7.76 4.63
N ALA A 113 -12.02 7.73 4.31
CA ALA A 113 -12.59 8.66 3.34
C ALA A 113 -12.58 10.11 3.86
N PRO A 114 -12.28 11.12 3.02
CA PRO A 114 -12.42 12.52 3.39
C PRO A 114 -13.90 12.90 3.38
N ILE A 115 -14.47 13.23 4.54
CA ILE A 115 -15.83 13.79 4.64
C ILE A 115 -15.69 15.31 4.84
N GLY A 116 -15.95 16.10 3.79
CA GLY A 116 -16.15 17.56 3.88
C GLY A 116 -14.90 18.46 3.82
N SER A 117 -13.66 17.93 3.80
CA SER A 117 -12.43 18.73 3.74
C SER A 117 -11.41 18.13 2.73
N PRO A 118 -10.58 18.94 2.03
CA PRO A 118 -9.78 18.43 0.92
C PRO A 118 -8.49 17.78 1.42
N ALA A 119 -8.44 16.46 1.20
CA ALA A 119 -7.29 15.58 1.19
C ALA A 119 -6.70 15.17 2.55
N LYS A 120 -7.00 13.93 2.97
CA LYS A 120 -6.11 13.21 3.87
C LYS A 120 -4.71 13.14 3.23
N GLU A 121 -3.69 13.48 4.01
CA GLU A 121 -2.29 13.49 3.57
C GLU A 121 -1.66 12.09 3.53
N LEU A 122 -2.45 11.04 3.83
CA LEU A 122 -1.99 9.66 3.93
C LEU A 122 -1.32 9.23 2.62
N THR A 123 -0.03 8.93 2.68
CA THR A 123 0.75 8.42 1.56
C THR A 123 1.04 6.94 1.67
N THR A 124 1.16 6.43 2.90
CA THR A 124 1.53 5.04 3.17
C THR A 124 0.79 4.52 4.38
N ILE A 125 0.27 3.30 4.30
CA ILE A 125 -0.31 2.59 5.44
C ILE A 125 0.12 1.12 5.42
N LEU A 126 0.57 0.64 6.58
CA LEU A 126 0.70 -0.77 6.89
C LEU A 126 -0.54 -1.20 7.67
N ILE A 127 -1.39 -1.99 7.04
CA ILE A 127 -2.63 -2.47 7.64
C ILE A 127 -2.30 -3.55 8.67
N GLY A 128 -2.99 -3.53 9.81
CA GLY A 128 -2.65 -4.40 10.93
C GLY A 128 -2.84 -5.88 10.61
N ASP A 129 -1.97 -6.73 11.14
CA ASP A 129 -1.90 -8.16 10.78
C ASP A 129 -3.21 -8.93 11.06
N ASN A 130 -4.01 -8.45 12.01
CA ASN A 130 -5.29 -9.07 12.39
C ASN A 130 -6.49 -8.58 11.56
N VAL A 131 -6.30 -7.62 10.65
CA VAL A 131 -7.41 -7.09 9.84
C VAL A 131 -7.83 -8.11 8.79
N THR A 132 -9.09 -8.54 8.86
CA THR A 132 -9.71 -9.52 7.95
C THR A 132 -10.71 -8.88 6.98
N GLU A 133 -11.16 -7.65 7.24
CA GLU A 133 -12.10 -6.92 6.37
C GLU A 133 -11.73 -5.42 6.22
N ILE A 134 -11.76 -4.93 4.97
CA ILE A 134 -11.78 -3.51 4.63
C ILE A 134 -13.18 -3.15 4.15
N GLY A 135 -13.84 -2.21 4.82
CA GLY A 135 -15.21 -1.78 4.57
C GLY A 135 -15.43 -0.99 3.28
N ARG A 136 -16.69 -0.70 2.99
CA ARG A 136 -17.12 0.08 1.83
C ARG A 136 -16.49 1.47 1.88
N ALA A 137 -15.93 1.90 0.76
CA ALA A 137 -15.32 3.22 0.60
C ALA A 137 -14.27 3.57 1.67
N ALA A 138 -13.68 2.56 2.34
CA ALA A 138 -12.78 2.77 3.48
C ALA A 138 -11.66 3.77 3.16
N PHE A 139 -11.00 3.66 2.00
CA PHE A 139 -9.95 4.57 1.52
C PHE A 139 -10.39 5.40 0.31
N ASN A 140 -11.70 5.55 0.07
CA ASN A 140 -12.19 6.35 -1.05
C ASN A 140 -11.61 7.76 -0.99
N SER A 141 -11.11 8.26 -2.11
CA SER A 141 -10.55 9.60 -2.26
C SER A 141 -9.33 9.87 -1.37
N CYS A 142 -8.60 8.83 -0.98
CA CYS A 142 -7.25 8.97 -0.44
C CYS A 142 -6.26 9.33 -1.57
N TYR A 143 -6.39 10.55 -2.12
CA TYR A 143 -5.67 11.00 -3.32
C TYR A 143 -4.14 10.96 -3.22
N ARG A 144 -3.62 10.94 -1.99
CA ARG A 144 -2.19 10.92 -1.71
C ARG A 144 -1.63 9.52 -1.44
N LEU A 145 -2.49 8.52 -1.25
CA LEU A 145 -2.09 7.14 -0.96
C LEU A 145 -1.32 6.59 -2.15
N LYS A 146 -0.07 6.20 -1.89
CA LYS A 146 0.86 5.62 -2.88
C LYS A 146 1.07 4.15 -2.65
N THR A 147 1.15 3.76 -1.37
CA THR A 147 1.53 2.43 -0.93
C THR A 147 0.58 2.01 0.17
N ILE A 148 0.07 0.79 0.06
CA ILE A 148 -0.68 0.12 1.10
C ILE A 148 -0.13 -1.29 1.18
N ASP A 149 0.20 -1.72 2.39
CA ASP A 149 0.56 -3.10 2.69
C ASP A 149 -0.67 -3.79 3.28
N ILE A 150 -1.11 -4.87 2.63
CA ILE A 150 -2.32 -5.61 2.95
C ILE A 150 -1.92 -6.90 3.67
N PRO A 151 -2.50 -7.23 4.83
CA PRO A 151 -2.15 -8.45 5.54
C PRO A 151 -2.64 -9.69 4.79
N GLU A 152 -1.88 -10.77 4.87
CA GLU A 152 -2.23 -12.09 4.29
C GLU A 152 -3.56 -12.65 4.79
N GLY A 153 -4.02 -12.23 5.98
CA GLY A 153 -5.31 -12.63 6.56
C GLY A 153 -6.53 -11.88 6.01
N LEU A 154 -6.36 -10.91 5.09
CA LEU A 154 -7.47 -10.12 4.59
C LEU A 154 -8.40 -10.95 3.68
N THR A 155 -9.65 -11.12 4.08
CA THR A 155 -10.62 -11.95 3.33
C THR A 155 -11.59 -11.13 2.47
N LYS A 156 -11.75 -9.84 2.78
CA LYS A 156 -12.77 -8.99 2.14
C LYS A 156 -12.32 -7.55 1.96
N ILE A 157 -12.56 -7.03 0.75
CA ILE A 157 -12.42 -5.62 0.39
C ILE A 157 -13.77 -5.13 -0.13
N GLY A 158 -14.33 -4.11 0.50
CA GLY A 158 -15.65 -3.58 0.16
C GLY A 158 -15.70 -2.82 -1.17
N GLU A 159 -16.93 -2.53 -1.59
CA GLU A 159 -17.20 -1.66 -2.75
C GLU A 159 -16.53 -0.30 -2.56
N GLU A 160 -15.99 0.26 -3.65
CA GLU A 160 -15.34 1.57 -3.65
C GLU A 160 -14.15 1.73 -2.67
N ALA A 161 -13.65 0.65 -2.06
CA ALA A 161 -12.70 0.73 -0.95
C ALA A 161 -11.45 1.57 -1.27
N PHE A 162 -10.94 1.51 -2.50
CA PHE A 162 -9.79 2.31 -2.97
C PHE A 162 -10.16 3.26 -4.11
N ALA A 163 -11.45 3.59 -4.26
CA ALA A 163 -11.92 4.52 -5.28
C ALA A 163 -11.16 5.84 -5.20
N ASN A 164 -10.74 6.38 -6.34
CA ASN A 164 -10.02 7.65 -6.47
C ASN A 164 -8.70 7.74 -5.66
N CYS A 165 -8.06 6.62 -5.35
CA CYS A 165 -6.66 6.61 -4.89
C CYS A 165 -5.70 6.90 -6.05
N VAL A 166 -5.75 8.13 -6.59
CA VAL A 166 -5.10 8.52 -7.86
C VAL A 166 -3.58 8.37 -7.87
N ARG A 167 -2.94 8.20 -6.70
CA ARG A 167 -1.49 7.99 -6.56
C ARG A 167 -1.09 6.56 -6.25
N LEU A 168 -2.04 5.65 -6.05
CA LEU A 168 -1.76 4.24 -5.79
C LEU A 168 -1.14 3.64 -7.06
N GLN A 169 0.06 3.07 -6.93
CA GLN A 169 0.83 2.55 -8.08
C GLN A 169 0.76 1.04 -8.19
N GLN A 170 0.74 0.37 -7.03
CA GLN A 170 0.68 -1.07 -6.87
C GLN A 170 -0.10 -1.36 -5.59
N ILE A 171 -0.79 -2.49 -5.59
CA ILE A 171 -1.40 -3.11 -4.44
C ILE A 171 -1.30 -4.62 -4.64
N ASP A 172 -0.80 -5.31 -3.63
CA ASP A 172 -0.74 -6.76 -3.63
C ASP A 172 -1.99 -7.27 -2.88
N LEU A 173 -2.77 -8.11 -3.55
CA LEU A 173 -3.97 -8.71 -2.99
C LEU A 173 -3.61 -10.09 -2.43
N PRO A 174 -4.03 -10.45 -1.21
CA PRO A 174 -3.72 -11.76 -0.66
C PRO A 174 -4.59 -12.86 -1.28
N GLU A 175 -4.09 -14.10 -1.22
CA GLU A 175 -4.76 -15.29 -1.80
C GLU A 175 -6.14 -15.59 -1.20
N THR A 176 -6.42 -15.05 -0.02
CA THR A 176 -7.70 -15.16 0.70
C THR A 176 -8.83 -14.32 0.11
N ILE A 177 -8.54 -13.39 -0.81
CA ILE A 177 -9.57 -12.57 -1.46
C ILE A 177 -10.35 -13.40 -2.49
N THR A 178 -11.68 -13.34 -2.41
CA THR A 178 -12.60 -14.12 -3.26
C THR A 178 -13.23 -13.31 -4.40
N SER A 179 -13.21 -11.99 -4.33
CA SER A 179 -13.79 -11.09 -5.34
C SER A 179 -13.07 -9.74 -5.38
N VAL A 180 -13.07 -9.11 -6.57
CA VAL A 180 -12.81 -7.67 -6.71
C VAL A 180 -14.16 -6.98 -6.86
N GLU A 181 -14.55 -6.24 -5.82
CA GLU A 181 -15.87 -5.64 -5.71
C GLU A 181 -16.11 -4.46 -6.66
N LYS A 182 -17.37 -4.03 -6.72
CA LYS A 182 -17.79 -2.92 -7.58
C LYS A 182 -17.00 -1.66 -7.24
N LEU A 183 -16.48 -1.00 -8.27
CA LEU A 183 -15.73 0.27 -8.17
C LEU A 183 -14.50 0.24 -7.26
N THR A 184 -14.00 -0.93 -6.80
CA THR A 184 -12.95 -1.00 -5.77
C THR A 184 -11.72 -0.16 -6.08
N PHE A 185 -11.24 -0.16 -7.33
CA PHE A 185 -10.08 0.61 -7.81
C PHE A 185 -10.45 1.70 -8.82
N THR A 186 -11.72 2.11 -8.90
CA THR A 186 -12.13 3.16 -9.86
C THR A 186 -11.28 4.40 -9.69
N GLY A 187 -10.81 5.00 -10.78
CA GLY A 187 -10.01 6.22 -10.75
C GLY A 187 -8.60 6.07 -10.16
N CYS A 188 -8.08 4.86 -9.95
CA CYS A 188 -6.68 4.62 -9.61
C CYS A 188 -5.78 4.84 -10.84
N ILE A 189 -5.68 6.09 -11.30
CA ILE A 189 -5.05 6.45 -12.58
C ILE A 189 -3.57 6.09 -12.69
N ARG A 190 -2.89 5.82 -11.57
CA ARG A 190 -1.46 5.44 -11.51
C ARG A 190 -1.22 3.95 -11.28
N LEU A 191 -2.27 3.16 -11.03
CA LEU A 191 -2.15 1.71 -10.91
C LEU A 191 -1.74 1.15 -12.27
N ASN A 192 -0.54 0.56 -12.35
CA ASN A 192 0.08 0.20 -13.63
C ASN A 192 -0.14 -1.26 -14.02
N ASN A 193 -0.18 -2.13 -13.02
CA ASN A 193 -0.35 -3.57 -13.11
C ASN A 193 -1.13 -4.02 -11.86
N ILE A 194 -1.84 -5.12 -11.98
CA ILE A 194 -2.43 -5.80 -10.83
C ILE A 194 -2.38 -7.31 -11.00
N VAL A 195 -2.09 -7.99 -9.90
CA VAL A 195 -2.21 -9.44 -9.77
C VAL A 195 -3.54 -9.75 -9.10
N ILE A 196 -4.35 -10.57 -9.76
CA ILE A 196 -5.63 -11.06 -9.27
C ILE A 196 -5.38 -12.48 -8.74
N PRO A 197 -5.47 -12.69 -7.40
CA PRO A 197 -5.11 -13.95 -6.77
C PRO A 197 -5.97 -15.13 -7.21
N SER A 198 -5.49 -16.35 -6.90
CA SER A 198 -6.13 -17.60 -7.33
C SER A 198 -7.49 -17.82 -6.68
N GLY A 199 -7.76 -17.22 -5.52
CA GLY A 199 -9.05 -17.28 -4.85
C GLY A 199 -10.17 -16.45 -5.51
N VAL A 200 -9.81 -15.51 -6.40
CA VAL A 200 -10.80 -14.60 -7.00
C VAL A 200 -11.65 -15.32 -8.04
N THR A 201 -12.96 -15.22 -7.87
CA THR A 201 -13.97 -15.84 -8.76
C THR A 201 -14.82 -14.82 -9.51
N ALA A 202 -14.68 -13.52 -9.20
CA ALA A 202 -15.40 -12.45 -9.87
C ALA A 202 -14.63 -11.13 -9.83
N ILE A 203 -14.61 -10.43 -10.97
CA ILE A 203 -14.23 -9.01 -11.05
C ILE A 203 -15.49 -8.24 -11.45
N LYS A 204 -16.02 -7.45 -10.52
CA LYS A 204 -17.34 -6.82 -10.64
C LYS A 204 -17.30 -5.50 -11.43
N ASP A 205 -18.49 -4.92 -11.60
CA ASP A 205 -18.72 -3.73 -12.41
C ASP A 205 -17.77 -2.58 -12.06
N ARG A 206 -17.14 -2.04 -13.11
CA ARG A 206 -16.33 -0.82 -13.02
C ARG A 206 -15.20 -0.91 -11.97
N ALA A 207 -14.79 -2.13 -11.59
CA ALA A 207 -13.75 -2.36 -10.57
C ALA A 207 -12.46 -1.57 -10.84
N PHE A 208 -12.07 -1.44 -12.11
CA PHE A 208 -10.89 -0.70 -12.57
C PHE A 208 -11.26 0.45 -13.52
N LEU A 209 -12.47 0.98 -13.43
CA LEU A 209 -12.91 2.09 -14.27
C LEU A 209 -11.91 3.25 -14.20
N GLY A 210 -11.44 3.73 -15.34
CA GLY A 210 -10.57 4.89 -15.41
C GLY A 210 -9.17 4.68 -14.83
N CYS A 211 -8.73 3.42 -14.60
CA CYS A 211 -7.33 3.11 -14.32
C CYS A 211 -6.49 3.31 -15.60
N THR A 212 -6.23 4.56 -15.96
CA THR A 212 -5.68 4.92 -17.28
C THR A 212 -4.25 4.46 -17.51
N SER A 213 -3.48 4.17 -16.45
CA SER A 213 -2.13 3.59 -16.55
C SER A 213 -2.11 2.06 -16.47
N LEU A 214 -3.24 1.40 -16.18
CA LEU A 214 -3.31 -0.04 -16.04
C LEU A 214 -3.06 -0.70 -17.39
N SER A 215 -1.91 -1.34 -17.52
CA SER A 215 -1.40 -1.90 -18.76
C SER A 215 -1.51 -3.42 -18.83
N ASN A 216 -1.30 -4.09 -17.70
CA ASN A 216 -1.40 -5.53 -17.59
C ASN A 216 -2.23 -5.93 -16.37
N VAL A 217 -3.02 -6.98 -16.54
CA VAL A 217 -3.73 -7.67 -15.46
C VAL A 217 -3.23 -9.11 -15.48
N PHE A 218 -2.78 -9.62 -14.34
CA PHE A 218 -2.32 -10.99 -14.19
C PHE A 218 -3.34 -11.75 -13.35
N ILE A 219 -4.06 -12.68 -13.95
CA ILE A 219 -5.00 -13.54 -13.24
C ILE A 219 -4.26 -14.83 -12.86
N LEU A 220 -4.37 -15.26 -11.61
CA LEU A 220 -3.75 -16.51 -11.12
C LEU A 220 -4.76 -17.66 -10.97
N GLN A 221 -6.06 -17.36 -11.10
CA GLN A 221 -7.12 -18.35 -11.01
C GLN A 221 -7.01 -19.40 -12.13
N GLU A 222 -7.00 -20.69 -11.75
CA GLU A 222 -6.85 -21.83 -12.67
C GLU A 222 -8.18 -22.26 -13.31
N THR A 223 -9.26 -21.53 -13.05
CA THR A 223 -10.57 -21.73 -13.66
C THR A 223 -11.10 -20.44 -14.28
N ALA A 224 -11.52 -20.50 -15.55
CA ALA A 224 -12.06 -19.32 -16.21
C ALA A 224 -13.33 -18.81 -15.50
N PHE A 225 -13.40 -17.51 -15.25
CA PHE A 225 -14.54 -16.87 -14.59
C PHE A 225 -14.98 -15.60 -15.33
N VAL A 226 -16.17 -15.10 -14.95
CA VAL A 226 -16.77 -13.91 -15.57
C VAL A 226 -16.14 -12.64 -15.01
N ILE A 227 -15.65 -11.81 -15.91
CA ILE A 227 -15.22 -10.43 -15.68
C ILE A 227 -16.35 -9.54 -16.20
N SER A 228 -16.85 -8.63 -15.35
CA SER A 228 -17.86 -7.66 -15.79
C SER A 228 -17.41 -6.95 -17.07
N THR A 229 -18.32 -6.78 -18.02
CA THR A 229 -18.05 -6.12 -19.31
C THR A 229 -17.59 -4.68 -19.14
N THR A 230 -17.81 -4.08 -17.96
CA THR A 230 -17.40 -2.71 -17.61
C THR A 230 -16.22 -2.65 -16.66
N ALA A 231 -15.66 -3.79 -16.25
CA ALA A 231 -14.60 -3.88 -15.24
C ALA A 231 -13.41 -2.96 -15.56
N PHE A 232 -13.03 -2.89 -16.84
CA PHE A 232 -11.88 -2.11 -17.32
C PHE A 232 -12.27 -0.92 -18.20
N ASP A 233 -13.49 -0.40 -18.08
CA ASP A 233 -13.92 0.77 -18.84
C ASP A 233 -12.96 1.95 -18.64
N SER A 234 -12.59 2.64 -19.72
CA SER A 234 -11.62 3.74 -19.69
C SER A 234 -10.22 3.39 -19.14
N ALA A 235 -9.87 2.10 -18.97
CA ALA A 235 -8.48 1.65 -18.74
C ALA A 235 -7.70 1.69 -20.07
N LYS A 236 -7.39 2.90 -20.53
CA LYS A 236 -6.89 3.18 -21.88
C LYS A 236 -5.55 2.52 -22.21
N ALA A 237 -4.70 2.28 -21.21
CA ALA A 237 -3.42 1.61 -21.39
C ALA A 237 -3.51 0.07 -21.39
N LEU A 238 -4.68 -0.52 -21.09
CA LEU A 238 -4.78 -1.97 -20.89
C LEU A 238 -4.52 -2.69 -22.22
N GLN A 239 -3.41 -3.41 -22.27
CA GLN A 239 -2.95 -4.17 -23.44
C GLN A 239 -3.20 -5.66 -23.24
N ASN A 240 -2.83 -6.20 -22.07
CA ASN A 240 -2.82 -7.64 -21.83
C ASN A 240 -3.57 -8.01 -20.55
N ILE A 241 -4.32 -9.10 -20.64
CA ILE A 241 -4.83 -9.86 -19.49
C ILE A 241 -4.16 -11.23 -19.57
N TYR A 242 -3.21 -11.49 -18.70
CA TYR A 242 -2.53 -12.78 -18.61
C TYR A 242 -3.35 -13.72 -17.74
N VAL A 243 -3.58 -14.93 -18.22
CA VAL A 243 -4.26 -16.00 -17.46
C VAL A 243 -3.28 -17.17 -17.28
N PRO A 244 -3.40 -18.00 -16.22
CA PRO A 244 -2.43 -19.04 -15.99
C PRO A 244 -2.49 -20.09 -17.08
N THR A 245 -1.36 -20.70 -17.38
CA THR A 245 -1.27 -21.80 -18.34
C THR A 245 -0.54 -22.95 -17.66
N ASN A 246 -1.10 -23.42 -16.53
CA ASN A 246 -0.47 -24.42 -15.67
C ASN A 246 -0.49 -25.83 -16.27
N ILE A 247 -0.33 -25.94 -17.59
CA ILE A 247 -0.55 -27.17 -18.34
C ILE A 247 0.64 -27.42 -19.27
N GLN A 248 1.25 -28.59 -19.12
CA GLN A 248 2.45 -28.99 -19.87
C GLN A 248 2.19 -29.27 -21.35
N ASN A 249 0.92 -29.33 -21.77
CA ASN A 249 0.50 -29.57 -23.15
C ASN A 249 -0.03 -28.29 -23.81
N ALA A 250 0.53 -27.94 -24.98
CA ALA A 250 0.12 -26.79 -25.78
C ALA A 250 -1.38 -26.80 -26.15
N ASN A 251 -1.96 -27.98 -26.42
CA ASN A 251 -3.38 -28.10 -26.77
C ASN A 251 -4.31 -27.70 -25.61
N ASP A 252 -3.89 -27.94 -24.37
CA ASP A 252 -4.70 -27.64 -23.20
C ASP A 252 -4.50 -26.19 -22.73
N LYS A 253 -3.31 -25.62 -22.97
CA LYS A 253 -3.06 -24.18 -22.83
C LYS A 253 -4.04 -23.36 -23.68
N ASP A 254 -4.17 -23.69 -24.97
CA ASP A 254 -5.06 -22.95 -25.87
C ASP A 254 -6.53 -23.10 -25.46
N LYS A 255 -6.95 -24.28 -24.99
CA LYS A 255 -8.31 -24.49 -24.46
C LYS A 255 -8.60 -23.56 -23.29
N PHE A 256 -7.68 -23.45 -22.34
CA PHE A 256 -7.89 -22.65 -21.14
C PHE A 256 -7.96 -21.15 -21.44
N VAL A 257 -7.04 -20.65 -22.26
CA VAL A 257 -7.08 -19.27 -22.76
C VAL A 257 -8.37 -18.99 -23.53
N ASN A 258 -8.84 -19.95 -24.34
CA ASN A 258 -10.09 -19.83 -25.09
C ASN A 258 -11.34 -19.84 -24.19
N GLN A 259 -11.34 -20.54 -23.06
CA GLN A 259 -12.42 -20.47 -22.07
C GLN A 259 -12.55 -19.05 -21.51
N TYR A 260 -11.43 -18.42 -21.14
CA TYR A 260 -11.44 -17.02 -20.71
C TYR A 260 -11.94 -16.07 -21.79
N LYS A 261 -11.51 -16.24 -23.05
CA LYS A 261 -11.99 -15.44 -24.18
C LYS A 261 -13.49 -15.62 -24.43
N ALA A 262 -14.01 -16.84 -24.32
CA ALA A 262 -15.41 -17.15 -24.52
C ALA A 262 -16.31 -16.55 -23.43
N LEU A 263 -15.88 -16.61 -22.16
CA LEU A 263 -16.59 -15.99 -21.04
C LEU A 263 -16.50 -14.46 -21.04
N ASN A 264 -15.44 -13.90 -21.65
CA ASN A 264 -15.13 -12.47 -21.59
C ASN A 264 -14.96 -11.87 -23.00
N PRO A 265 -16.01 -11.87 -23.85
CA PRO A 265 -15.91 -11.45 -25.25
C PRO A 265 -15.43 -9.99 -25.40
N THR A 266 -15.79 -9.11 -24.46
CA THR A 266 -15.33 -7.70 -24.44
C THR A 266 -13.81 -7.58 -24.37
N TYR A 267 -13.13 -8.52 -23.72
CA TYR A 267 -11.69 -8.48 -23.47
C TYR A 267 -10.92 -9.57 -24.23
N ALA A 268 -11.60 -10.35 -25.07
CA ALA A 268 -11.02 -11.50 -25.76
C ALA A 268 -9.74 -11.18 -26.54
N ALA A 269 -9.67 -10.01 -27.18
CA ALA A 269 -8.49 -9.55 -27.92
C ALA A 269 -7.28 -9.22 -27.04
N LYS A 270 -7.47 -9.02 -25.72
CA LYS A 270 -6.42 -8.70 -24.74
C LYS A 270 -5.96 -9.91 -23.92
N ILE A 271 -6.74 -10.99 -23.90
CA ILE A 271 -6.43 -12.19 -23.13
C ILE A 271 -5.30 -12.97 -23.81
N ARG A 272 -4.27 -13.34 -23.04
CA ARG A 272 -3.04 -14.03 -23.48
C ARG A 272 -2.75 -15.23 -22.60
#